data_AF-A0A1I3YMA7-F1
#
_entry.id   AF-A0A1I3YMA7-F1
#
_cell.length_a   1.000
_cell.length_b   1.000
_cell.length_c   1.000
_cell.angle_alpha   90.00
_cell.angle_beta   90.00
_cell.angle_gamma   90.00
#
_symmetry.space_group_name_H-M   'P 1'
#
loop_
_entity.id
_entity.type
_entity.pdbx_description
1 polymer ?
#
loop_
_entity_poly.entity_id
_entity_poly.type
_entity_poly.pdbx_seq_one_letter_code
_entity_poly.pdbx_strand_id
1 'polypeptide(L)'
;MVKLSFGYGSGHFGGYGKLNSYVNEILEFQATIKGEFKITNAMIQKKTMHLAVPEKTAPAQWVEINKSINYAADKNIDIKLILQHK
;
A
#
# COMPACT_ATOMS: atom_id res chain seq x y z
N MET A 1 1.01 13.50 -6.37
CA MET A 1 0.35 12.61 -5.39
C MET A 1 -0.22 11.42 -6.15
N VAL A 2 0.38 10.23 -6.03
CA VAL A 2 -0.16 9.03 -6.69
C VAL A 2 -1.19 8.41 -5.74
N LYS A 3 -2.46 8.39 -6.14
CA LYS A 3 -3.53 7.72 -5.41
C LYS A 3 -3.76 6.35 -6.07
N LEU A 4 -3.19 5.30 -5.48
CA LEU A 4 -3.53 3.93 -5.84
C LEU A 4 -4.77 3.54 -5.04
N SER A 5 -5.86 3.21 -5.74
CA SER A 5 -7.11 2.72 -5.13
C SER A 5 -7.27 1.26 -5.51
N PHE A 6 -7.13 0.37 -4.51
CA PHE A 6 -7.36 -1.06 -4.69
C PHE A 6 -8.76 -1.41 -4.19
N GLY A 7 -9.62 -1.89 -5.10
CA GLY A 7 -10.99 -2.31 -4.81
C GLY A 7 -11.05 -3.66 -4.09
N TYR A 8 -11.97 -3.79 -3.13
CA TYR A 8 -12.18 -4.97 -2.30
C TYR A 8 -13.29 -5.84 -2.90
N GLY A 9 -12.93 -7.01 -3.44
CA GLY A 9 -13.87 -8.09 -3.81
C GLY A 9 -13.84 -9.20 -2.76
N SER A 10 -14.99 -9.81 -2.49
CA SER A 10 -15.28 -10.82 -1.46
C SER A 10 -14.59 -12.20 -1.65
N GLY A 11 -13.39 -12.23 -2.23
CA GLY A 11 -12.57 -13.42 -2.34
C GLY A 11 -11.63 -13.54 -1.15
N HIS A 12 -11.47 -14.76 -0.63
CA HIS A 12 -10.37 -15.22 0.20
C HIS A 12 -9.13 -14.31 0.09
N PHE A 13 -8.61 -13.82 1.22
CA PHE A 13 -7.26 -13.25 1.26
C PHE A 13 -6.30 -14.34 0.76
N GLY A 14 -5.93 -14.26 -0.50
CA GLY A 14 -4.69 -14.81 -0.99
C GLY A 14 -3.53 -14.02 -0.37
N GLY A 15 -3.26 -14.30 0.91
CA GLY A 15 -2.05 -14.09 1.69
C GLY A 15 -1.51 -12.66 1.86
N TYR A 16 -0.93 -12.40 3.03
CA TYR A 16 0.23 -11.54 3.31
C TYR A 16 1.06 -11.07 2.08
N GLY A 17 1.24 -11.92 1.08
CA GLY A 17 1.99 -11.63 -0.14
C GLY A 17 1.50 -10.40 -0.93
N LYS A 18 0.20 -10.08 -0.96
CA LYS A 18 -0.31 -8.96 -1.78
C LYS A 18 -0.03 -7.57 -1.21
N LEU A 19 -0.11 -7.37 0.12
CA LEU A 19 0.26 -6.06 0.69
C LEU A 19 1.76 -5.80 0.53
N ASN A 20 2.57 -6.83 0.78
CA ASN A 20 4.02 -6.72 0.63
C ASN A 20 4.42 -6.54 -0.84
N SER A 21 3.70 -7.11 -1.81
CA SER A 21 3.97 -6.85 -3.23
C SER A 21 3.76 -5.38 -3.59
N TYR A 22 2.70 -4.74 -3.09
CA TYR A 22 2.51 -3.29 -3.31
C TYR A 22 3.59 -2.45 -2.62
N VAL A 23 4.04 -2.84 -1.43
CA VAL A 23 5.18 -2.19 -0.77
C VAL A 23 6.45 -2.32 -1.62
N ASN A 24 6.69 -3.49 -2.21
CA ASN A 24 7.84 -3.71 -3.09
C ASN A 24 7.75 -2.89 -4.38
N GLU A 25 6.57 -2.83 -5.01
CA GLU A 25 6.36 -1.96 -6.18
C GLU A 25 6.65 -0.49 -5.87
N ILE A 26 6.22 -0.02 -4.69
CA ILE A 26 6.51 1.34 -4.22
C ILE A 26 8.01 1.53 -3.97
N LEU A 27 8.67 0.55 -3.35
CA LEU A 27 10.11 0.58 -3.09
C LEU A 27 10.91 0.64 -4.39
N GLU A 28 10.57 -0.23 -5.34
CA GLU A 28 11.28 -0.44 -6.60
C GLU A 28 11.01 0.65 -7.64
N PHE A 29 10.01 1.53 -7.43
CA PHE A 29 9.72 2.65 -8.31
C PHE A 29 11.00 3.47 -8.60
N GLN A 30 11.43 3.47 -9.86
CA GLN A 30 12.56 4.26 -10.34
C GLN A 30 12.11 5.52 -11.08
N ALA A 31 11.23 5.37 -12.07
CA ALA A 31 10.67 6.48 -12.83
C ALA A 31 9.42 6.05 -13.60
N THR A 32 8.58 7.04 -13.94
CA THR A 32 7.51 6.88 -14.94
C THR A 32 7.38 8.17 -15.76
N ILE A 33 6.85 8.04 -16.97
CA ILE A 33 6.62 9.15 -17.89
C ILE A 33 5.19 9.03 -18.42
N LYS A 34 4.44 10.13 -18.39
CA LYS A 34 3.10 10.22 -19.00
C LYS A 34 2.98 11.54 -19.74
N GLY A 35 2.96 11.48 -21.08
CA GLY A 35 3.09 12.66 -21.93
C GLY A 35 4.44 13.34 -21.66
N GLU A 36 4.43 14.64 -21.40
CA GLU A 36 5.63 15.43 -21.10
C GLU A 36 6.07 15.34 -19.62
N PHE A 37 5.25 14.74 -18.75
CA PHE A 37 5.53 14.68 -17.33
C PHE A 37 6.35 13.43 -16.98
N LYS A 38 7.56 13.65 -16.46
CA LYS A 38 8.43 12.62 -15.90
C LYS A 38 8.51 12.77 -14.38
N ILE A 39 8.32 11.67 -13.66
CA ILE A 39 8.57 11.57 -12.23
C ILE A 39 9.66 10.53 -12.02
N THR A 40 10.71 10.87 -11.26
CA THR A 40 11.76 9.93 -10.86
C THR A 40 11.77 9.78 -9.35
N ASN A 41 12.36 8.68 -8.86
CA ASN A 41 12.49 8.41 -7.43
C ASN A 41 13.24 9.53 -6.69
N ALA A 42 14.23 10.15 -7.33
CA ALA A 42 14.99 11.27 -6.76
C ALA A 42 14.14 12.52 -6.46
N MET A 43 12.98 12.66 -7.11
CA MET A 43 12.05 13.76 -6.86
C MET A 43 11.08 13.47 -5.69
N ILE A 44 11.07 12.22 -5.18
CA ILE A 44 10.11 11.76 -4.17
C ILE A 44 10.77 11.84 -2.79
N GLN A 45 10.28 12.76 -1.96
CA GLN A 45 10.77 12.91 -0.58
C GLN A 45 10.16 11.89 0.38
N LYS A 46 8.95 11.39 0.07
CA LYS A 46 8.22 10.46 0.94
C LYS A 46 7.29 9.56 0.14
N LYS A 47 7.24 8.29 0.50
CA LYS A 47 6.35 7.28 -0.08
C LYS A 47 5.29 6.90 0.94
N THR A 48 4.02 6.95 0.54
CA THR A 48 2.88 6.63 1.42
C THR A 48 1.84 5.84 0.65
N MET A 49 1.41 4.71 1.21
CA MET A 49 0.29 3.91 0.75
C MET A 49 -0.94 4.20 1.61
N HIS A 50 -2.07 4.52 1.00
CA HIS A 50 -3.35 4.64 1.71
C HIS A 50 -4.12 3.33 1.54
N LEU A 51 -4.38 2.64 2.65
CA LEU A 51 -5.05 1.35 2.66
C LEU A 51 -6.44 1.50 3.28
N ALA A 52 -7.46 1.27 2.48
CA ALA A 52 -8.84 1.19 2.96
C ALA A 52 -9.09 -0.21 3.55
N VAL A 53 -9.58 -0.25 4.79
CA VAL A 53 -9.84 -1.51 5.52
C VAL A 53 -11.29 -1.50 6.01
N PRO A 54 -12.10 -2.54 5.71
CA PRO A 54 -13.45 -2.63 6.28
C PRO A 54 -13.41 -2.68 7.81
N GLU A 55 -14.36 -2.02 8.47
CA GLU A 55 -14.43 -2.03 9.94
C GLU A 55 -14.54 -3.43 10.55
N LYS A 56 -15.28 -4.30 9.86
CA LYS A 56 -15.49 -5.70 10.24
C LYS A 56 -14.30 -6.62 9.91
N THR A 57 -13.11 -6.07 9.72
CA THR A 57 -11.89 -6.86 9.47
C THR A 57 -11.57 -7.73 10.68
N ALA A 58 -11.38 -9.03 10.43
CA ALA A 58 -11.18 -10.00 11.49
C ALA A 58 -9.83 -9.80 12.20
N PRO A 59 -9.70 -10.15 13.50
CA PRO A 59 -8.43 -10.04 14.23
C PRO A 59 -7.25 -10.72 13.55
N ALA A 60 -7.45 -11.89 12.94
CA ALA A 60 -6.40 -12.59 12.20
C ALA A 60 -5.89 -11.78 10.99
N GLN A 61 -6.78 -11.07 10.30
CA GLN A 61 -6.43 -10.19 9.18
C GLN A 61 -5.65 -8.96 9.66
N TRP A 62 -5.97 -8.43 10.85
CA TRP A 62 -5.20 -7.36 11.48
C TRP A 62 -3.78 -7.76 11.81
N VAL A 63 -3.55 -9.00 12.25
CA VAL A 63 -2.18 -9.54 12.40
C VAL A 63 -1.43 -9.47 11.08
N GLU A 64 -2.10 -9.78 9.96
CA GLU A 64 -1.45 -9.71 8.65
C GLU A 64 -1.10 -8.29 8.23
N ILE A 65 -2.07 -7.39 8.35
CA ILE A 65 -1.92 -5.96 8.05
C ILE A 65 -0.79 -5.35 8.87
N ASN A 66 -0.71 -5.66 10.17
CA ASN A 66 0.33 -5.12 11.05
C ASN A 66 1.73 -5.61 10.68
N LYS A 67 1.89 -6.87 10.23
CA LYS A 67 3.20 -7.32 9.72
C LYS A 67 3.61 -6.55 8.46
N SER A 68 2.69 -6.27 7.56
CA SER A 68 2.98 -5.47 6.36
C SER A 68 3.27 -4.00 6.69
N ILE A 69 2.60 -3.42 7.69
CA ILE A 69 2.89 -2.07 8.20
C ILE A 69 4.34 -1.99 8.70
N ASN A 70 4.76 -2.95 9.51
CA ASN A 70 6.13 -3.01 10.00
C ASN A 70 7.14 -3.19 8.85
N TYR A 71 6.85 -4.12 7.93
CA TYR A 71 7.70 -4.35 6.75
C TYR A 71 7.87 -3.12 5.86
N ALA A 72 6.83 -2.29 5.73
CA ALA A 72 6.87 -1.03 5.00
C ALA A 72 7.63 0.06 5.75
N ALA A 73 7.44 0.15 7.07
CA ALA A 73 8.16 1.08 7.93
C ALA A 73 9.68 0.84 7.87
N ASP A 74 10.12 -0.42 7.87
CA ASP A 74 11.54 -0.79 7.70
C ASP A 74 12.14 -0.30 6.36
N LYS A 75 11.28 0.04 5.39
CA LYS A 75 11.66 0.56 4.05
C LYS A 75 11.41 2.06 3.89
N ASN A 76 11.10 2.76 4.99
CA ASN A 76 10.70 4.17 4.96
C ASN A 76 9.46 4.43 4.07
N ILE A 77 8.51 3.48 4.06
CA ILE A 77 7.22 3.62 3.37
C ILE A 77 6.12 3.65 4.44
N ASP A 78 5.34 4.74 4.45
CA ASP A 78 4.22 4.86 5.38
C ASP A 78 2.99 4.11 4.84
N ILE A 79 2.28 3.38 5.70
CA ILE A 79 0.93 2.90 5.41
C ILE A 79 -0.06 3.66 6.29
N LYS A 80 -0.97 4.41 5.66
CA LYS A 80 -2.09 5.07 6.34
C LYS A 80 -3.36 4.25 6.17
N LEU A 81 -3.88 3.78 7.28
CA LEU A 81 -5.13 3.03 7.33
C LEU A 81 -6.33 3.99 7.31
N ILE A 82 -7.33 3.63 6.50
CA ILE A 82 -8.60 4.34 6.44
C ILE A 82 -9.69 3.29 6.67
N LEU A 83 -10.33 3.34 7.84
CA LEU A 83 -11.47 2.48 8.13
C LEU A 83 -12.65 2.89 7.25
N GLN A 84 -13.28 1.89 6.64
CA GLN A 84 -14.46 2.08 5.80
C GLN A 84 -15.68 1.57 6.56
N HIS A 85 -16.49 2.51 7.03
CA HIS A 85 -17.87 2.27 7.47
C HIS A 85 -18.68 1.90 6.23
N LYS A 86 -19.07 0.64 6.10
CA LYS A 86 -20.05 0.19 5.09
C LYS A 86 -21.41 0.01 5.72
#